data_AF-A0AB73KDG8-F1
#
_entry.id   AF-A0AB73KDG8-F1
#
_cell.length_a   1.000
_cell.length_b   1.000
_cell.length_c   1.000
_cell.angle_alpha   90.00
_cell.angle_beta   90.00
_cell.angle_gamma   90.00
#
_symmetry.space_group_name_H-M   'P 1'
#
loop_
_entity.id
_entity.type
_entity.pdbx_description
1 polymer ?
#
loop_
_entity_poly.entity_id
_entity_poly.type
_entity_poly.pdbx_seq_one_letter_code
_entity_poly.pdbx_strand_id
1 'polypeptide(L)'
;MRLMRTRDPQRREDGFHQLLPHAAEHVDELIEEFEQEQDDHGLRCWLLELIGAARSPAALPTLGAQLNSPDESLRLRAAAGLTELDTPEARTLLWKARVNGMIT
;
A
#
# COMPACT_ATOMS: atom_id res chain seq x y z
N MET A 1 -4.19 13.65 -3.65
CA MET A 1 -2.93 13.31 -4.38
C MET A 1 -2.05 14.47 -4.84
N ARG A 2 -2.58 15.63 -5.28
CA ARG A 2 -1.75 16.70 -5.88
C ARG A 2 -0.52 17.11 -5.05
N LEU A 3 -0.65 17.21 -3.72
CA LEU A 3 0.46 17.56 -2.83
C LEU A 3 1.56 16.48 -2.77
N MET A 4 1.16 15.20 -2.75
CA MET A 4 2.08 14.04 -2.73
C MET A 4 2.93 13.91 -4.01
N ARG A 5 2.51 14.54 -5.11
CA ARG A 5 3.22 14.59 -6.40
C ARG A 5 4.17 15.78 -6.55
N THR A 6 4.25 16.67 -5.56
CA THR A 6 5.12 17.84 -5.63
C THR A 6 6.59 17.44 -5.48
N ARG A 7 7.53 18.30 -5.91
CA ARG A 7 8.98 18.07 -5.69
C ARG A 7 9.46 18.45 -4.29
N ASP A 8 8.61 19.13 -3.53
CA ASP A 8 8.92 19.61 -2.18
C ASP A 8 8.65 18.47 -1.17
N PRO A 9 9.69 17.94 -0.48
CA PRO A 9 9.53 16.79 0.41
C PRO A 9 8.54 17.04 1.54
N GLN A 10 8.48 18.26 2.08
CA GLN A 10 7.57 18.59 3.18
C GLN A 10 6.13 18.57 2.69
N ARG A 11 5.85 19.22 1.55
CA ARG A 11 4.49 19.24 0.99
C ARG A 11 4.01 17.86 0.58
N ARG A 12 4.93 17.01 0.15
CA ARG A 12 4.66 15.62 -0.17
C ARG A 12 4.20 14.84 1.07
N GLU A 13 4.95 14.94 2.16
CA GLU A 13 4.63 14.32 3.45
C GLU A 13 3.33 14.89 4.05
N ASP A 14 3.14 16.21 4.01
CA ASP A 14 1.90 16.87 4.43
C ASP A 14 0.69 16.32 3.65
N GLY A 15 0.86 16.10 2.33
CA GLY A 15 -0.17 15.51 1.48
C GLY A 15 -0.53 14.08 1.89
N PHE A 16 0.44 13.28 2.31
CA PHE A 16 0.22 11.94 2.84
C PHE A 16 -0.57 12.00 4.16
N HIS A 17 -0.13 12.82 5.12
CA HIS A 17 -0.81 12.95 6.42
C HIS A 17 -2.23 13.51 6.32
N GLN A 18 -2.50 14.34 5.32
CA GLN A 18 -3.87 14.81 5.03
C GLN A 18 -4.77 13.68 4.53
N LEU A 19 -4.25 12.75 3.72
CA LEU A 19 -5.03 11.65 3.16
C LEU A 19 -5.19 10.48 4.12
N LEU A 20 -4.20 10.23 4.98
CA LEU A 20 -4.19 9.08 5.90
C LEU A 20 -5.49 8.88 6.71
N PRO A 21 -6.07 9.91 7.37
CA PRO A 21 -7.33 9.73 8.11
C PRO A 21 -8.54 9.43 7.21
N HIS A 22 -8.45 9.74 5.92
CA HIS A 22 -9.52 9.54 4.93
C HIS A 22 -9.22 8.39 3.96
N ALA A 23 -8.19 7.58 4.23
CA ALA A 23 -7.74 6.54 3.31
C ALA A 23 -8.84 5.52 2.98
N ALA A 24 -9.68 5.18 3.96
CA ALA A 24 -10.82 4.28 3.77
C ALA A 24 -11.88 4.85 2.82
N GLU A 25 -12.10 6.16 2.83
CA GLU A 25 -13.08 6.85 1.97
C GLU A 25 -12.63 6.86 0.50
N HIS A 26 -11.31 6.82 0.26
CA HIS A 26 -10.70 6.93 -1.06
C HIS A 26 -10.01 5.65 -1.53
N VAL A 27 -10.29 4.49 -0.92
CA VAL A 27 -9.53 3.26 -1.18
C VAL A 27 -9.52 2.84 -2.65
N ASP A 28 -10.63 3.01 -3.36
CA ASP A 28 -10.71 2.66 -4.79
C ASP A 28 -9.85 3.59 -5.64
N GLU A 29 -9.89 4.90 -5.37
CA GLU A 29 -9.03 5.89 -6.04
C GLU A 29 -7.54 5.64 -5.73
N LEU A 30 -7.22 5.24 -4.49
CA LEU A 30 -5.87 4.91 -4.07
C LEU A 30 -5.32 3.71 -4.83
N ILE A 31 -6.15 2.67 -5.01
CA ILE A 31 -5.79 1.46 -5.77
C ILE A 31 -5.56 1.83 -7.23
N GLU A 32 -6.49 2.56 -7.85
CA GLU A 32 -6.34 3.00 -9.25
C GLU A 32 -5.06 3.81 -9.47
N GLU A 33 -4.78 4.76 -8.59
CA GLU A 33 -3.56 5.57 -8.65
C GLU A 33 -2.29 4.72 -8.48
N PHE A 34 -2.30 3.72 -7.59
CA PHE A 34 -1.16 2.81 -7.41
C PHE A 34 -0.89 1.95 -8.65
N GLU A 35 -1.94 1.50 -9.33
CA GLU A 35 -1.82 0.68 -10.54
C GLU A 35 -1.29 1.49 -11.73
N GLN A 36 -1.65 2.78 -11.81
CA GLN A 36 -1.19 3.68 -12.86
C GLN A 36 0.22 4.22 -12.61
N GLU A 37 0.62 4.38 -11.34
CA GLU A 37 1.93 4.95 -10.98
C GLU A 37 3.08 3.94 -11.18
N GLN A 38 3.94 4.22 -12.15
CA GLN A 38 5.10 3.38 -12.49
C GLN A 38 6.44 4.03 -12.18
N ASP A 39 6.51 5.35 -12.11
CA ASP A 39 7.77 6.10 -12.18
C ASP A 39 8.23 6.61 -10.81
N ASP A 40 7.32 7.06 -9.96
CA ASP A 40 7.64 7.61 -8.64
C ASP A 40 7.55 6.53 -7.56
N HIS A 41 8.67 5.83 -7.33
CA HIS A 41 8.79 4.81 -6.29
C HIS A 41 8.35 5.31 -4.90
N GLY A 42 8.64 6.57 -4.53
CA GLY A 42 8.24 7.14 -3.25
C GLY A 42 6.73 7.30 -3.14
N LEU A 43 6.09 7.75 -4.22
CA LEU A 43 4.64 7.85 -4.28
C LEU A 43 3.99 6.46 -4.23
N ARG A 44 4.51 5.47 -4.94
CA ARG A 44 4.03 4.08 -4.87
C ARG A 44 4.08 3.52 -3.45
N CYS A 45 5.18 3.78 -2.74
CA CYS A 45 5.33 3.40 -1.34
C CYS A 45 4.23 4.00 -0.45
N TRP A 46 3.96 5.30 -0.58
CA TRP A 46 2.90 5.94 0.20
C TRP A 46 1.50 5.53 -0.21
N LEU A 47 1.23 5.34 -1.50
CA LEU A 47 -0.05 4.84 -1.98
C LEU A 47 -0.34 3.46 -1.36
N LEU A 48 0.64 2.56 -1.37
CA LEU A 48 0.49 1.23 -0.78
C LEU A 48 0.30 1.28 0.74
N GLU A 49 0.93 2.23 1.43
CA GLU A 49 0.71 2.48 2.85
C GLU A 49 -0.70 2.99 3.14
N LEU A 50 -1.20 3.96 2.35
CA LEU A 50 -2.58 4.46 2.46
C LEU A 50 -3.60 3.35 2.18
N ILE A 51 -3.36 2.52 1.15
CA ILE A 51 -4.20 1.35 0.83
C ILE A 51 -4.25 0.36 2.00
N GLY A 52 -3.12 0.12 2.68
CA GLY A 52 -3.08 -0.69 3.90
C GLY A 52 -3.86 -0.05 5.05
N ALA A 53 -3.62 1.24 5.30
CA ALA A 53 -4.27 2.01 6.36
C ALA A 53 -5.80 2.14 6.18
N ALA A 54 -6.29 2.05 4.95
CA ALA A 54 -7.73 2.02 4.65
C ALA A 54 -8.45 0.81 5.29
N ARG A 55 -7.72 -0.27 5.62
CA ARG A 55 -8.25 -1.50 6.23
C ARG A 55 -9.52 -2.04 5.55
N SER A 56 -9.60 -1.85 4.25
CA SER A 56 -10.72 -2.30 3.43
C SER A 56 -10.39 -3.66 2.79
N PRO A 57 -11.33 -4.62 2.76
CA PRO A 57 -11.17 -5.84 1.98
C PRO A 57 -10.89 -5.60 0.50
N ALA A 58 -11.26 -4.44 -0.05
CA ALA A 58 -10.95 -4.04 -1.42
C ALA A 58 -9.43 -3.98 -1.69
N ALA A 59 -8.61 -3.74 -0.66
CA ALA A 59 -7.16 -3.69 -0.75
C ALA A 59 -6.49 -5.06 -0.89
N LEU A 60 -7.20 -6.17 -0.59
CA LEU A 60 -6.63 -7.52 -0.57
C LEU A 60 -5.91 -7.91 -1.87
N PRO A 61 -6.49 -7.72 -3.07
CA PRO A 61 -5.82 -8.11 -4.31
C PRO A 61 -4.54 -7.31 -4.54
N THR A 62 -4.59 -6.00 -4.32
CA THR A 62 -3.46 -5.08 -4.53
C THR A 62 -2.31 -5.38 -3.56
N LEU A 63 -2.60 -5.50 -2.27
CA LEU A 63 -1.59 -5.85 -1.26
C LEU A 63 -1.04 -7.27 -1.50
N GLY A 64 -1.90 -8.23 -1.81
CA GLY A 64 -1.49 -9.60 -2.11
C GLY A 64 -0.53 -9.70 -3.29
N ALA A 65 -0.78 -8.96 -4.37
CA ALA A 65 0.10 -8.92 -5.54
C ALA A 65 1.50 -8.37 -5.21
N GLN A 66 1.58 -7.40 -4.30
CA GLN A 66 2.85 -6.77 -3.93
C GLN A 66 3.73 -7.61 -3.00
N LEU A 67 3.21 -8.70 -2.40
CA LEU A 67 4.03 -9.63 -1.60
C LEU A 67 5.17 -10.27 -2.42
N ASN A 68 5.01 -10.40 -3.73
CA ASN A 68 6.03 -10.95 -4.64
C ASN A 68 6.70 -9.86 -5.50
N SER A 69 6.57 -8.58 -5.11
CA SER A 69 7.23 -7.48 -5.81
C SER A 69 8.76 -7.66 -5.76
N PRO A 70 9.52 -7.35 -6.84
CA PRO A 70 10.98 -7.30 -6.76
C PRO A 70 11.46 -6.19 -5.79
N ASP A 71 10.61 -5.20 -5.54
CA ASP A 71 10.86 -4.08 -4.65
C ASP A 71 10.59 -4.47 -3.19
N GLU A 72 11.65 -4.50 -2.38
CA GLU A 72 11.57 -4.84 -0.96
C GLU A 72 10.68 -3.87 -0.17
N SER A 73 10.69 -2.57 -0.52
CA SER A 73 9.90 -1.58 0.19
C SER A 73 8.40 -1.81 -0.05
N LEU A 74 8.03 -2.18 -1.28
CA LEU A 74 6.65 -2.54 -1.60
C LEU A 74 6.25 -3.86 -0.93
N ARG A 75 7.13 -4.87 -0.89
CA ARG A 75 6.85 -6.14 -0.17
C ARG A 75 6.57 -5.91 1.31
N LEU A 76 7.40 -5.11 1.99
CA LEU A 76 7.25 -4.83 3.42
C LEU A 76 5.95 -4.07 3.72
N ARG A 77 5.62 -3.05 2.92
CA ARG A 77 4.37 -2.29 3.07
C ARG A 77 3.14 -3.12 2.78
N ALA A 78 3.19 -3.99 1.77
CA ALA A 78 2.13 -4.95 1.49
C ALA A 78 1.89 -5.91 2.65
N ALA A 79 2.97 -6.45 3.22
CA ALA A 79 2.88 -7.34 4.38
C ALA A 79 2.33 -6.62 5.61
N ALA A 80 2.75 -5.37 5.85
CA ALA A 80 2.22 -4.54 6.93
C ALA A 80 0.71 -4.27 6.73
N GLY A 81 0.29 -3.84 5.54
CA GLY A 81 -1.12 -3.59 5.22
C GLY A 81 -2.01 -4.83 5.39
N LEU A 82 -1.54 -6.01 4.96
CA LEU A 82 -2.27 -7.27 5.18
C LEU A 82 -2.31 -7.66 6.67
N THR A 83 -1.26 -7.35 7.43
CA THR A 83 -1.24 -7.59 8.88
C THR A 83 -2.28 -6.70 9.58
N GLU A 84 -2.38 -5.43 9.18
CA GLU A 84 -3.36 -4.49 9.75
C GLU A 84 -4.81 -4.80 9.35
N LEU A 85 -5.02 -5.35 8.16
CA LEU A 85 -6.34 -5.75 7.70
C LEU A 85 -6.91 -6.92 8.53
N ASP A 86 -6.06 -7.80 9.04
CA ASP A 86 -6.37 -8.92 9.96
C ASP A 86 -7.58 -9.80 9.58
N THR A 87 -7.82 -9.97 8.28
CA THR A 87 -8.84 -10.90 7.77
C THR A 87 -8.28 -12.32 7.63
N PRO A 88 -9.12 -13.37 7.63
CA PRO A 88 -8.68 -14.73 7.33
C PRO A 88 -7.93 -14.85 6.00
N GLU A 89 -8.38 -14.13 4.97
CA GLU A 89 -7.77 -14.07 3.65
C GLU A 89 -6.38 -13.43 3.71
N ALA A 90 -6.24 -12.31 4.43
CA ALA A 90 -4.95 -11.63 4.60
C ALA A 90 -3.94 -12.53 5.34
N ARG A 91 -4.36 -13.20 6.41
CA ARG A 91 -3.52 -14.17 7.13
C ARG A 91 -3.10 -15.33 6.24
N THR A 92 -3.98 -15.81 5.37
CA THR A 92 -3.67 -16.87 4.41
C THR A 92 -2.63 -16.42 3.39
N LEU A 93 -2.74 -15.20 2.86
CA LEU A 93 -1.77 -14.62 1.93
C LEU A 93 -0.39 -14.45 2.59
N LEU A 94 -0.34 -13.91 3.80
CA LEU A 94 0.90 -13.76 4.57
C LEU A 94 1.56 -15.10 4.86
N TRP A 95 0.79 -16.12 5.26
CA TRP A 95 1.32 -17.46 5.48
C TRP A 95 1.92 -18.04 4.19
N LYS A 96 1.20 -17.96 3.06
CA LYS A 96 1.69 -18.41 1.75
C LYS A 96 2.98 -17.69 1.35
N ALA A 97 3.05 -16.37 1.56
CA ALA A 97 4.23 -15.59 1.22
C ALA A 97 5.44 -15.98 2.06
N ARG A 98 5.27 -16.23 3.36
CA ARG A 98 6.36 -16.70 4.25
C ARG A 98 6.89 -18.07 3.84
N VAL A 99 6.01 -19.04 3.59
CA VAL A 99 6.45 -20.39 3.19
C VAL A 99 7.13 -20.42 1.82
N ASN A 100 6.83 -19.44 0.96
CA ASN A 100 7.47 -19.27 -0.34
C ASN A 100 8.74 -18.40 -0.30
N GLY A 101 9.14 -17.90 0.88
CA GLY A 101 10.32 -17.03 1.02
C GLY A 101 10.15 -15.63 0.40
N MET A 102 8.91 -15.20 0.14
CA MET A 102 8.61 -13.88 -0.43
C MET A 102 8.76 -12.76 0.62
N ILE A 103 8.47 -13.08 1.87
CA ILE A 103 8.62 -12.19 3.03
C ILE A 103 9.25 -12.97 4.19
N THR A 104 10.03 -12.28 5.02
CA THR A 104 10.75 -12.85 6.17
C THR A 104 9.97 -12.70 7.48
#